data_AF-A0A150IP88-F1
#
_entry.id   AF-A0A150IP88-F1
#
_cell.length_a   1.000
_cell.length_b   1.000
_cell.length_c   1.000
_cell.angle_alpha   90.00
_cell.angle_beta   90.00
_cell.angle_gamma   90.00
#
_symmetry.space_group_name_H-M   'P 1'
#
loop_
_entity.id
_entity.type
_entity.pdbx_description
1 polymer ?
#
loop_
_entity_poly.entity_id
_entity_poly.type
_entity_poly.pdbx_seq_one_letter_code
_entity_poly.pdbx_strand_id
1 'polypeptide(L)'
;MYRLFAIGIILLSIGAVLEANDTDRTVQEEVVEIQGMRDFNSLSELKIFLLQDPTDWENYKESTNDCDDFARTLVSRAADKGFIISLQLVSPEQYHEYFGKTLSGNHMICSAIVRNKIYFIEPQTDEVEFVSYMD
;
A
#
# COMPACT_ATOMS: atom_id res chain seq x y z
N MET A 1 -34.15 61.52 5.49
CA MET A 1 -34.83 60.28 5.05
C MET A 1 -35.86 59.90 6.11
N TYR A 2 -37.10 59.71 5.67
CA TYR A 2 -38.34 59.32 6.37
C TYR A 2 -38.18 58.13 7.35
N ARG A 3 -39.03 57.79 8.33
CA ARG A 3 -40.23 58.32 9.03
C ARG A 3 -40.47 57.38 10.25
N LEU A 4 -41.29 57.86 11.21
CA LEU A 4 -42.18 57.19 12.20
C LEU A 4 -42.31 55.63 12.16
N PHE A 5 -42.56 54.88 13.23
CA PHE A 5 -43.74 54.91 14.14
C PHE A 5 -43.58 53.85 15.26
N ALA A 6 -44.27 54.06 16.39
CA ALA A 6 -44.47 53.12 17.50
C ALA A 6 -45.53 52.03 17.19
N ILE A 7 -45.88 51.24 18.23
CA ILE A 7 -46.94 50.20 18.37
C ILE A 7 -46.33 48.79 18.20
N GLY A 8 -46.18 47.91 19.19
CA GLY A 8 -47.02 47.59 20.35
C GLY A 8 -47.88 46.37 20.02
N ILE A 9 -47.71 45.23 20.70
CA ILE A 9 -48.77 44.24 21.00
C ILE A 9 -48.30 43.23 22.05
N ILE A 10 -49.30 42.86 22.83
CA ILE A 10 -49.43 42.15 24.10
C ILE A 10 -49.55 40.62 23.90
N LEU A 11 -49.17 39.87 24.94
CA LEU A 11 -49.53 38.49 25.37
C LEU A 11 -49.94 37.43 24.33
N LEU A 12 -49.44 36.20 24.52
CA LEU A 12 -50.24 35.10 25.07
C LEU A 12 -49.37 33.86 25.34
N SER A 13 -49.40 33.41 26.58
CA SER A 13 -49.02 32.09 27.03
C SER A 13 -49.87 31.02 26.33
N ILE A 14 -49.25 30.10 25.60
CA ILE A 14 -49.84 28.80 25.28
C ILE A 14 -48.71 27.77 25.42
N GLY A 15 -48.85 26.91 26.43
CA GLY A 15 -48.05 25.69 26.49
C GLY A 15 -48.35 24.83 25.27
N ALA A 16 -47.31 24.44 24.56
CA ALA A 16 -47.36 23.32 23.65
C ALA A 16 -46.10 22.49 23.92
N VAL A 17 -46.35 21.31 24.47
CA VAL A 17 -45.42 20.17 24.51
C VAL A 17 -44.86 20.01 23.09
N LEU A 18 -43.56 20.25 22.91
CA LEU A 18 -42.86 19.85 21.70
C LEU A 18 -42.15 18.53 22.01
N GLU A 19 -42.66 17.53 21.32
CA GLU A 19 -42.29 16.13 21.32
C GLU A 19 -40.79 15.95 21.13
N ALA A 20 -40.23 14.98 21.87
CA ALA A 20 -38.89 14.48 21.61
C ALA A 20 -38.86 13.93 20.17
N ASN A 21 -38.30 14.71 19.26
CA ASN A 21 -37.95 14.24 17.92
C ASN A 21 -36.74 13.31 18.06
N ASP A 22 -37.04 12.05 18.32
CA ASP A 22 -36.15 10.91 18.16
C ASP A 22 -35.75 10.82 16.69
N THR A 23 -34.73 11.61 16.33
CA THR A 23 -34.18 11.61 15.00
C THR A 23 -33.27 10.40 14.91
N ASP A 24 -33.87 9.31 14.43
CA ASP A 24 -33.25 8.14 13.84
C ASP A 24 -32.01 8.55 13.02
N ARG A 25 -30.84 8.49 13.68
CA ARG A 25 -29.55 8.68 13.04
C ARG A 25 -29.25 7.41 12.29
N THR A 26 -29.65 7.37 11.03
CA THR A 26 -29.15 6.40 10.06
C THR A 26 -27.65 6.62 9.90
N VAL A 27 -26.87 5.87 10.68
CA VAL A 27 -25.43 5.70 10.45
C VAL A 27 -25.32 4.96 9.12
N GLN A 28 -24.98 5.69 8.05
CA GLN A 28 -24.59 5.06 6.81
C GLN A 28 -23.23 4.41 7.06
N GLU A 29 -23.23 3.09 7.31
CA GLU A 29 -22.00 2.31 7.29
C GLU A 29 -21.41 2.39 5.88
N GLU A 30 -20.32 3.12 5.75
CA GLU A 30 -19.51 3.11 4.53
C GLU A 30 -18.90 1.71 4.42
N VAL A 31 -19.44 0.90 3.51
CA VAL A 31 -18.90 -0.42 3.18
C VAL A 31 -17.59 -0.18 2.43
N VAL A 32 -16.47 -0.13 3.18
CA VAL A 32 -15.13 -0.13 2.60
C VAL A 32 -14.87 -1.53 2.06
N GLU A 33 -14.96 -1.68 0.74
CA GLU A 33 -14.60 -2.92 0.07
C GLU A 33 -13.09 -3.15 0.25
N ILE A 34 -12.70 -4.11 1.10
CA ILE A 34 -11.30 -4.47 1.28
C ILE A 34 -10.87 -5.21 0.02
N GLN A 35 -10.23 -4.50 -0.90
CA GLN A 35 -9.61 -5.13 -2.05
C GLN A 35 -8.49 -6.05 -1.54
N GLY A 36 -8.67 -7.36 -1.70
CA GLY A 36 -7.68 -8.35 -1.30
C GLY A 36 -6.35 -8.16 -2.04
N MET A 37 -5.25 -8.62 -1.42
CA MET A 37 -3.94 -8.64 -2.06
C MET A 37 -3.97 -9.51 -3.33
N ARG A 38 -3.22 -9.11 -4.35
CA ARG A 38 -3.16 -9.82 -5.63
C ARG A 38 -1.76 -9.85 -6.24
N ASP A 39 -1.57 -10.76 -7.19
CA ASP A 39 -0.40 -10.79 -8.06
C ASP A 39 -0.41 -9.65 -9.10
N PHE A 40 0.73 -9.49 -9.77
CA PHE A 40 0.88 -8.54 -10.87
C PHE A 40 0.26 -9.11 -12.16
N ASN A 41 -0.45 -8.27 -12.90
CA ASN A 41 -1.10 -8.63 -14.16
C ASN A 41 -0.13 -8.60 -15.36
N SER A 42 0.98 -7.89 -15.24
CA SER A 42 1.99 -7.77 -16.29
C SER A 42 3.36 -7.40 -15.74
N LEU A 43 4.41 -7.70 -16.49
CA LEU A 43 5.77 -7.28 -16.12
C LEU A 43 5.90 -5.75 -16.10
N SER A 44 5.16 -5.05 -16.97
CA SER A 44 5.13 -3.59 -16.98
C SER A 44 4.53 -3.02 -15.69
N GLU A 45 3.48 -3.65 -15.14
CA GLU A 45 2.88 -3.25 -13.87
C GLU A 45 3.88 -3.43 -12.72
N LEU A 46 4.59 -4.57 -12.67
CA LEU A 46 5.65 -4.80 -11.69
C LEU A 46 6.75 -3.73 -11.80
N LYS A 47 7.23 -3.43 -13.01
CA LYS A 47 8.27 -2.41 -13.23
C LYS A 47 7.81 -1.00 -12.88
N ILE A 48 6.54 -0.66 -13.13
CA ILE A 48 5.97 0.64 -12.73
C ILE A 48 5.89 0.73 -11.20
N PHE A 49 5.49 -0.35 -10.53
CA PHE A 49 5.50 -0.41 -9.07
C PHE A 49 6.90 -0.17 -8.51
N LEU A 50 7.91 -0.90 -8.99
CA LEU A 50 9.31 -0.74 -8.56
C LEU A 50 9.81 0.69 -8.80
N LEU A 51 9.59 1.25 -9.99
CA LEU A 51 10.01 2.63 -10.31
C LEU A 51 9.40 3.71 -9.39
N GLN A 52 8.24 3.45 -8.80
CA GLN A 52 7.56 4.37 -7.88
C GLN A 52 7.91 4.12 -6.41
N ASP A 53 8.54 2.99 -6.12
CA ASP A 53 8.90 2.54 -4.80
C ASP A 53 10.32 3.03 -4.46
N PRO A 54 10.53 3.78 -3.37
CA PRO A 54 11.84 4.36 -3.07
C PRO A 54 12.75 3.43 -2.26
N THR A 55 12.55 2.10 -2.31
CA THR A 55 13.31 1.16 -1.46
C THR A 55 14.79 1.14 -1.84
N ASP A 56 15.08 1.21 -3.13
CA ASP A 56 16.42 1.27 -3.70
C ASP A 56 17.15 2.61 -3.47
N TRP A 57 16.44 3.68 -3.05
CA TRP A 57 17.04 4.99 -2.77
C TRP A 57 17.68 5.07 -1.38
N GLU A 58 17.41 4.09 -0.53
CA GLU A 58 18.01 4.01 0.79
C GLU A 58 19.48 3.59 0.68
N ASN A 59 20.37 4.22 1.45
CA ASN A 59 21.80 3.86 1.39
C ASN A 59 22.01 2.51 2.08
N TYR A 60 22.62 1.56 1.38
CA TYR A 60 23.10 0.31 1.98
C TYR A 60 24.07 0.61 3.12
N LYS A 61 23.84 -0.04 4.26
CA LYS A 61 24.72 0.01 5.43
C LYS A 61 24.77 -1.38 6.03
N GLU A 62 25.91 -2.06 5.83
CA GLU A 62 26.17 -3.46 6.23
C GLU A 62 25.80 -3.84 7.68
N SER A 63 25.59 -2.88 8.58
CA SER A 63 25.21 -3.11 9.99
C SER A 63 23.86 -2.53 10.41
N THR A 64 23.19 -1.75 9.57
CA THR A 64 21.95 -1.03 9.94
C THR A 64 20.90 -0.93 8.83
N ASN A 65 21.23 -1.36 7.62
CA ASN A 65 20.36 -1.42 6.44
C ASN A 65 20.98 -2.40 5.44
N ASP A 66 20.86 -3.69 5.74
CA ASP A 66 21.44 -4.77 4.92
C ASP A 66 20.39 -5.40 3.99
N CYS A 67 20.75 -6.45 3.25
CA CYS A 67 19.89 -7.08 2.26
C CYS A 67 18.48 -7.43 2.77
N ASP A 68 18.32 -7.83 4.03
CA ASP A 68 17.04 -8.26 4.55
C ASP A 68 16.11 -7.07 4.88
N ASP A 69 16.67 -5.93 5.29
CA ASP A 69 15.94 -4.68 5.52
C ASP A 69 15.30 -4.16 4.22
N PHE A 70 16.05 -4.13 3.11
CA PHE A 70 15.51 -3.74 1.79
C PHE A 70 14.40 -4.71 1.36
N ALA A 71 14.62 -6.01 1.47
CA ALA A 71 13.64 -7.02 1.06
C ALA A 71 12.34 -6.92 1.88
N ARG A 72 12.44 -6.76 3.19
CA ARG A 72 11.27 -6.57 4.09
C ARG A 72 10.53 -5.27 3.76
N THR A 73 11.26 -4.20 3.49
CA THR A 73 10.68 -2.89 3.13
C THR A 73 9.89 -3.00 1.84
N LEU A 74 10.46 -3.62 0.80
CA LEU A 74 9.78 -3.82 -0.47
C LEU A 74 8.50 -4.66 -0.31
N VAL A 75 8.54 -5.74 0.47
CA VAL A 75 7.36 -6.57 0.77
C VAL A 75 6.28 -5.76 1.50
N SER A 76 6.66 -4.96 2.49
CA SER A 76 5.72 -4.10 3.23
C SER A 76 5.06 -3.07 2.30
N ARG A 77 5.85 -2.39 1.46
CA ARG A 77 5.35 -1.37 0.54
C ARG A 77 4.47 -1.99 -0.56
N ALA A 78 4.79 -3.20 -1.03
CA ALA A 78 3.91 -3.95 -1.92
C ALA A 78 2.56 -4.26 -1.26
N ALA A 79 2.57 -4.74 -0.01
CA ALA A 79 1.36 -5.03 0.74
C ALA A 79 0.48 -3.78 0.93
N ASP A 80 1.08 -2.63 1.24
CA ASP A 80 0.37 -1.34 1.36
C ASP A 80 -0.31 -0.89 0.05
N LYS A 81 0.18 -1.40 -1.10
CA LYS A 81 -0.38 -1.16 -2.42
C LYS A 81 -1.30 -2.29 -2.92
N GLY A 82 -1.53 -3.32 -2.10
CA GLY A 82 -2.37 -4.47 -2.44
C GLY A 82 -1.69 -5.51 -3.34
N PHE A 83 -0.36 -5.51 -3.42
CA PHE A 83 0.42 -6.47 -4.20
C PHE A 83 1.04 -7.57 -3.33
N ILE A 84 1.20 -8.75 -3.92
CA ILE A 84 1.92 -9.88 -3.32
C ILE A 84 3.37 -9.88 -3.84
N ILE A 85 4.31 -9.70 -2.91
CA ILE A 85 5.73 -9.99 -3.09
C ILE A 85 6.17 -10.88 -1.91
N SER A 86 7.00 -11.88 -2.18
CA SER A 86 7.50 -12.83 -1.18
C SER A 86 9.01 -12.73 -1.00
N LEU A 87 9.50 -12.99 0.21
CA LEU A 87 10.94 -13.07 0.50
C LEU A 87 11.54 -14.39 0.03
N GLN A 88 12.78 -14.35 -0.45
CA GLN A 88 13.58 -15.53 -0.80
C GLN A 88 15.00 -15.37 -0.25
N LEU A 89 15.51 -16.42 0.41
CA LEU A 89 16.91 -16.51 0.79
C LEU A 89 17.66 -17.30 -0.29
N VAL A 90 18.71 -16.70 -0.86
CA VAL A 90 19.52 -17.33 -1.92
C VAL A 90 20.97 -17.47 -1.49
N SER A 91 21.62 -18.55 -1.96
CA SER A 91 23.07 -18.73 -1.81
C SER A 91 23.85 -17.82 -2.78
N PRO A 92 25.16 -17.59 -2.56
CA PRO A 92 26.00 -16.86 -3.51
C PRO A 92 25.97 -17.42 -4.94
N GLU A 93 25.86 -18.75 -5.07
CA GLU A 93 25.82 -19.44 -6.36
C GLU A 93 24.50 -19.16 -7.10
N GLN A 94 23.38 -19.25 -6.39
CA GLN A 94 22.06 -18.90 -6.92
C GLN A 94 21.99 -17.42 -7.31
N TYR A 95 22.50 -16.54 -6.45
CA TYR A 95 22.53 -15.11 -6.74
C TYR A 95 23.33 -14.80 -8.01
N HIS A 96 24.48 -15.45 -8.19
CA HIS A 96 25.28 -15.32 -9.40
C HIS A 96 24.54 -15.85 -10.64
N GLU A 97 23.83 -16.96 -10.53
CA GLU A 97 23.01 -17.52 -11.62
C GLU A 97 21.94 -16.53 -12.08
N TYR A 98 21.25 -15.87 -11.15
CA TYR A 98 20.17 -14.95 -11.48
C TYR A 98 20.66 -13.58 -11.94
N PHE A 99 21.59 -12.96 -11.21
CA PHE A 99 21.95 -11.55 -11.40
C PHE A 99 23.38 -11.34 -11.94
N GLY A 100 24.14 -12.41 -12.19
CA GLY A 100 25.51 -12.34 -12.73
C GLY A 100 26.55 -11.71 -11.79
N LYS A 101 26.21 -11.51 -10.52
CA LYS A 101 27.04 -10.84 -9.50
C LYS A 101 27.50 -11.83 -8.42
N THR A 102 28.64 -11.56 -7.79
CA THR A 102 29.19 -12.42 -6.73
C THR A 102 28.97 -11.80 -5.37
N LEU A 103 28.52 -12.61 -4.40
CA LEU A 103 28.34 -12.22 -3.00
C LEU A 103 29.25 -13.02 -2.08
N SER A 104 29.55 -12.46 -0.90
CA SER A 104 30.37 -13.10 0.14
C SER A 104 29.58 -14.06 1.05
N GLY A 105 28.25 -14.02 0.98
CA GLY A 105 27.35 -14.82 1.81
C GLY A 105 25.94 -14.90 1.22
N ASN A 106 25.04 -15.54 1.96
CA ASN A 106 23.63 -15.61 1.57
C ASN A 106 23.02 -14.21 1.50
N HIS A 107 22.01 -14.05 0.65
CA HIS A 107 21.36 -12.78 0.37
C HIS A 107 19.85 -12.92 0.37
N MET A 108 19.15 -11.88 0.82
CA MET A 108 17.70 -11.83 0.76
C MET A 108 17.27 -11.09 -0.51
N ILE A 109 16.46 -11.75 -1.32
CA ILE A 109 15.82 -11.15 -2.50
C ILE A 109 14.30 -11.25 -2.37
N CYS A 110 13.60 -10.69 -3.35
CA CYS A 110 12.15 -10.78 -3.45
C CYS A 110 11.72 -11.62 -4.66
N SER A 111 10.52 -12.17 -4.61
CA SER A 111 9.88 -12.84 -5.75
C SER A 111 8.46 -12.33 -5.96
N ALA A 112 8.08 -12.16 -7.21
CA ALA A 112 6.73 -11.77 -7.62
C ALA A 112 6.19 -12.76 -8.66
N ILE A 113 4.89 -13.02 -8.57
CA ILE A 113 4.15 -13.75 -9.60
C ILE A 113 3.55 -12.72 -10.55
N VAL A 114 3.77 -12.94 -11.84
CA VAL A 114 3.17 -12.18 -12.93
C VAL A 114 2.42 -13.16 -13.83
N ARG A 115 1.10 -13.28 -13.64
CA ARG A 115 0.28 -14.34 -14.25
C ARG A 115 0.82 -15.73 -13.93
N ASN A 116 1.41 -16.44 -14.90
CA ASN A 116 1.98 -17.79 -14.73
C ASN A 116 3.51 -17.80 -14.66
N LYS A 117 4.14 -16.63 -14.45
CA LYS A 117 5.60 -16.47 -14.44
C LYS A 117 6.08 -16.03 -13.07
N ILE A 118 7.19 -16.60 -12.65
CA ILE A 118 7.90 -16.23 -11.43
C ILE A 118 9.07 -15.33 -11.82
N TYR A 119 9.17 -14.19 -11.16
CA TYR A 119 10.27 -13.25 -11.28
C TYR A 119 10.98 -13.09 -9.94
N PHE A 120 12.30 -13.00 -9.97
CA PHE A 120 13.11 -12.55 -8.85
C PHE A 120 13.42 -11.07 -8.99
N ILE A 121 13.54 -10.40 -7.85
CA ILE A 121 13.73 -8.96 -7.73
C ILE A 121 14.87 -8.74 -6.74
N GLU A 122 15.91 -8.04 -7.18
CA GLU A 122 16.95 -7.51 -6.30
C GLU A 122 16.45 -6.19 -5.69
N PRO A 123 16.03 -6.17 -4.41
CA PRO A 123 15.37 -5.00 -3.80
C PRO A 123 16.31 -3.79 -3.63
N GLN A 124 17.63 -3.96 -3.75
CA GLN A 124 18.58 -2.85 -3.65
C GLN A 124 18.80 -2.12 -4.97
N THR A 125 18.40 -2.71 -6.10
CA THR A 125 18.70 -2.15 -7.44
C THR A 125 17.52 -2.23 -8.41
N ASP A 126 16.37 -2.75 -7.97
CA ASP A 126 15.20 -3.04 -8.80
C ASP A 126 15.48 -3.91 -10.03
N GLU A 127 16.55 -4.71 -10.00
CA GLU A 127 16.82 -5.66 -11.08
C GLU A 127 15.79 -6.79 -11.01
N VAL A 128 15.21 -7.15 -12.16
CA VAL A 128 14.14 -8.14 -12.25
C VAL A 128 14.53 -9.23 -13.23
N GLU A 129 14.54 -10.47 -12.74
CA GLU A 129 14.97 -11.64 -13.51
C GLU A 129 13.87 -12.68 -13.61
N PHE A 130 13.69 -13.22 -14.83
CA PHE A 130 12.73 -14.29 -15.06
C PHE A 130 13.31 -15.63 -14.61
N VAL A 131 12.55 -16.38 -13.79
CA VAL A 131 13.02 -17.64 -13.22
C VAL A 131 12.39 -18.83 -13.92
N SER A 132 11.06 -18.90 -13.89
CA SER A 132 10.32 -20.06 -14.37
C SER A 132 8.86 -19.71 -14.64
N TYR A 133 8.19 -20.61 -15.34
CA TYR A 133 6.74 -20.72 -15.30
C TYR A 133 6.28 -21.55 -14.08
N MET A 134 5.02 -21.39 -13.69
CA MET A 134 4.39 -22.15 -12.60
C MET A 134 3.84 -23.52 -13.02
N ASP A 135 3.76 -23.80 -14.33
CA ASP A 135 3.16 -24.98 -14.93
C ASP A 135 4.16 -26.07 -15.35
#